data_AF-A0A927HVW2-F1
#
_entry.id   AF-A0A927HVW2-F1
#
_cell.length_a   1.000
_cell.length_b   1.000
_cell.length_c   1.000
_cell.angle_alpha   90.00
_cell.angle_beta   90.00
_cell.angle_gamma   90.00
#
_symmetry.space_group_name_H-M   'P 1'
#
loop_
_entity.id
_entity.type
_entity.pdbx_description
1 polymer ?
#
loop_
_entity_poly.entity_id
_entity_poly.type
_entity_poly.pdbx_seq_one_letter_code
_entity_poly.pdbx_strand_id
1 'polypeptide(L)'
;MEIFNALDREFGFWLDAAASESNALCAHYLTELDDSLNSEWTSYGAIWCNPPYSDIGPWVEKAAEQSRAQSQAVVMLLPADISTGWFISAMQSADELRLITGGRVQFVPASITGKRKSNPKGSLLFIWRPYITPRHIITTVSLAELKRIGNLEAA
;
A
#
# COMPACT_ATOMS: atom_id res chain seq x y z
N MET A 1 -7.38 9.29 1.29
CA MET A 1 -8.58 8.94 0.52
C MET A 1 -8.32 8.95 -0.98
N GLU A 2 -7.97 10.09 -1.60
CA GLU A 2 -7.86 10.20 -3.07
C GLU A 2 -6.95 9.15 -3.73
N ILE A 3 -5.75 8.92 -3.18
CA ILE A 3 -4.81 7.91 -3.71
C ILE A 3 -5.39 6.50 -3.58
N PHE A 4 -6.00 6.19 -2.44
CA PHE A 4 -6.65 4.90 -2.22
C PHE A 4 -7.77 4.70 -3.25
N ASN A 5 -8.68 5.66 -3.40
CA ASN A 5 -9.78 5.58 -4.37
C ASN A 5 -9.31 5.36 -5.81
N ALA A 6 -8.21 6.01 -6.21
CA ALA A 6 -7.65 5.84 -7.55
C ALA A 6 -7.14 4.42 -7.78
N LEU A 7 -6.46 3.85 -6.77
CA LEU A 7 -5.95 2.48 -6.81
C LEU A 7 -7.10 1.47 -6.64
N ASP A 8 -8.09 1.78 -5.83
CA ASP A 8 -9.27 0.93 -5.63
C ASP A 8 -10.05 0.73 -6.94
N ARG A 9 -10.17 1.77 -7.76
CA ARG A 9 -10.72 1.65 -9.13
C ARG A 9 -9.90 0.74 -10.04
N GLU A 10 -8.58 0.67 -9.84
CA GLU A 10 -7.68 -0.18 -10.63
C GLU A 10 -7.67 -1.63 -10.15
N PHE A 11 -7.75 -1.84 -8.83
CA PHE A 11 -7.47 -3.13 -8.20
C PHE A 11 -8.69 -3.80 -7.56
N GLY A 12 -9.71 -3.03 -7.16
CA GLY A 12 -10.87 -3.51 -6.40
C GLY A 12 -10.46 -4.06 -5.04
N PHE A 13 -10.11 -3.18 -4.10
CA PHE A 13 -9.67 -3.58 -2.78
C PHE A 13 -10.83 -4.14 -1.95
N TRP A 14 -10.59 -5.31 -1.37
CA TRP A 14 -11.52 -5.96 -0.46
C TRP A 14 -11.03 -5.87 1.00
N LEU A 15 -9.71 -5.97 1.22
CA LEU A 15 -9.07 -5.92 2.53
C LEU A 15 -8.15 -4.71 2.70
N ASP A 16 -8.23 -4.05 3.85
CA ASP A 16 -7.20 -3.15 4.37
C ASP A 16 -6.38 -3.86 5.46
N ALA A 17 -5.18 -4.33 5.11
CA ALA A 17 -4.38 -5.20 5.97
C ALA A 17 -3.68 -4.49 7.13
N ALA A 18 -3.69 -3.15 7.16
CA ALA A 18 -3.00 -2.35 8.16
C ALA A 18 -3.82 -1.13 8.56
N ALA A 19 -4.89 -1.37 9.32
CA ALA A 19 -5.87 -0.36 9.69
C ALA A 19 -6.15 -0.32 11.20
N SER A 20 -7.14 0.50 11.54
CA SER A 20 -7.84 0.63 12.81
C SER A 20 -9.31 0.91 12.47
N GLU A 21 -10.20 0.77 13.45
CA GLU A 21 -11.62 1.12 13.29
C GLU A 21 -11.85 2.55 12.76
N SER A 22 -10.94 3.48 13.08
CA SER A 22 -11.09 4.90 12.76
C SER A 22 -10.54 5.33 11.39
N ASN A 23 -9.70 4.49 10.76
CA ASN A 23 -8.99 4.86 9.53
C ASN A 23 -9.08 3.80 8.42
N ALA A 24 -9.80 2.71 8.65
CA ALA A 24 -10.01 1.65 7.67
C ALA A 24 -10.57 2.21 6.37
N LEU A 25 -9.98 1.77 5.25
CA LEU A 25 -10.37 2.19 3.90
C LEU A 25 -11.22 1.14 3.18
N CYS A 26 -11.27 -0.09 3.71
CA CYS A 26 -12.09 -1.19 3.22
C CYS A 26 -13.12 -1.60 4.28
N ALA A 27 -14.21 -2.25 3.85
CA ALA A 27 -15.19 -2.83 4.77
C ALA A 27 -14.60 -3.98 5.60
N HIS A 28 -13.64 -4.71 5.03
CA HIS A 28 -12.84 -5.71 5.75
C HIS A 28 -11.47 -5.12 6.03
N TYR A 29 -11.02 -5.22 7.26
CA TYR A 29 -9.73 -4.68 7.67
C TYR A 29 -9.16 -5.44 8.86
N LEU A 30 -7.84 -5.39 9.00
CA LEU A 30 -7.12 -5.92 10.16
C LEU A 30 -6.62 -4.77 11.02
N THR A 31 -6.85 -4.89 12.32
CA THR A 31 -6.39 -3.96 13.35
C THR A 31 -5.11 -4.45 14.03
N GLU A 32 -4.53 -3.60 14.89
CA GLU A 32 -3.41 -4.00 15.74
C GLU A 32 -3.75 -5.20 16.65
N LEU A 33 -5.02 -5.34 17.06
CA LEU A 33 -5.48 -6.46 17.89
C LEU A 33 -5.52 -7.80 17.14
N ASP A 34 -5.67 -7.75 15.82
CA ASP A 34 -5.72 -8.94 14.96
C ASP A 34 -4.32 -9.49 14.67
N ASP A 35 -3.26 -8.77 15.06
CA ASP A 35 -1.86 -9.13 14.79
C ASP A 35 -1.63 -9.51 13.33
N SER A 36 -1.80 -8.52 12.44
CA SER A 36 -1.84 -8.71 10.98
C SER A 36 -0.64 -9.50 10.40
N LEU A 37 0.53 -9.42 11.01
CA LEU A 37 1.72 -10.19 10.57
C LEU A 37 1.59 -11.69 10.87
N ASN A 38 0.86 -12.06 11.92
CA ASN A 38 0.61 -13.43 12.33
C ASN A 38 -0.77 -13.95 11.91
N SER A 39 -1.58 -13.12 11.25
CA SER A 39 -2.91 -13.48 10.72
C SER A 39 -2.90 -13.73 9.21
N GLU A 40 -3.87 -14.50 8.74
CA GLU A 40 -4.13 -14.65 7.30
C GLU A 40 -4.85 -13.43 6.76
N TRP A 41 -4.40 -12.89 5.64
CA TRP A 41 -5.03 -11.75 4.96
C TRP A 41 -6.18 -12.22 4.07
N THR A 42 -7.05 -13.09 4.59
CA THR A 42 -8.13 -13.74 3.82
C THR A 42 -8.91 -12.70 3.05
N SER A 43 -8.88 -12.76 1.72
CA SER A 43 -9.47 -11.74 0.85
C SER A 43 -10.10 -12.34 -0.40
N TYR A 44 -11.24 -11.78 -0.81
CA TYR A 44 -11.92 -12.10 -2.06
C TYR A 44 -11.64 -11.08 -3.18
N GLY A 45 -10.75 -10.13 -2.93
CA GLY A 45 -10.28 -9.15 -3.90
C GLY A 45 -8.86 -8.69 -3.59
N ALA A 46 -8.44 -7.57 -4.19
CA ALA A 46 -7.12 -7.03 -3.94
C ALA A 46 -6.97 -6.59 -2.46
N ILE A 47 -5.74 -6.55 -1.99
CA ILE A 47 -5.39 -6.19 -0.62
C ILE A 47 -4.63 -4.88 -0.65
N TRP A 48 -5.16 -3.90 0.09
CA TRP A 48 -4.48 -2.65 0.38
C TRP A 48 -3.65 -2.80 1.65
N CYS A 49 -2.42 -2.27 1.65
CA CYS A 49 -1.57 -2.28 2.83
C CYS A 49 -0.77 -0.97 2.94
N ASN A 50 -1.04 -0.19 3.98
CA ASN A 50 -0.26 0.98 4.34
C ASN A 50 0.30 0.80 5.77
N PRO A 51 1.40 0.02 5.92
CA PRO A 51 1.85 -0.46 7.23
C PRO A 51 2.48 0.67 8.07
N PRO A 52 2.69 0.44 9.38
CA PRO A 52 3.54 1.32 10.18
C PRO A 52 4.97 1.36 9.62
N TYR A 53 5.50 2.57 9.38
CA TYR A 53 6.82 2.75 8.75
C TYR A 53 8.02 2.53 9.70
N SER A 54 7.78 2.12 10.94
CA SER A 54 8.84 1.82 11.91
C SER A 54 9.53 0.49 11.64
N ASP A 55 8.82 -0.49 11.08
CA ASP A 55 9.36 -1.82 10.76
C ASP A 55 8.66 -2.43 9.54
N ILE A 56 9.15 -2.08 8.35
CA ILE A 56 8.50 -2.41 7.05
C ILE A 56 8.85 -3.83 6.57
N GLY A 57 10.01 -4.38 6.97
CA GLY A 57 10.54 -5.64 6.45
C GLY A 57 9.54 -6.81 6.53
N PRO A 58 8.99 -7.11 7.72
CA PRO A 58 8.02 -8.19 7.88
C PRO A 58 6.77 -8.03 7.02
N TRP A 59 6.31 -6.80 6.78
CA TRP A 59 5.14 -6.53 5.95
C TRP A 59 5.36 -6.81 4.47
N VAL A 60 6.57 -6.57 3.98
CA VAL A 60 6.95 -6.89 2.60
C VAL A 60 6.95 -8.41 2.38
N GLU A 61 7.51 -9.16 3.34
CA GLU A 61 7.51 -10.63 3.30
C GLU A 61 6.07 -11.17 3.35
N LYS A 62 5.24 -10.63 4.25
CA LYS A 62 3.83 -11.00 4.38
C LYS A 62 3.03 -10.69 3.12
N ALA A 63 3.23 -9.51 2.51
CA ALA A 63 2.57 -9.15 1.26
C ALA A 63 2.89 -10.14 0.13
N ALA A 64 4.16 -10.52 -0.02
CA ALA A 64 4.58 -11.49 -1.03
C ALA A 64 4.02 -12.90 -0.78
N GLU A 65 3.97 -13.33 0.48
CA GLU A 65 3.35 -14.59 0.90
C GLU A 65 1.85 -14.60 0.58
N GLN A 66 1.12 -13.60 1.05
CA GLN A 66 -0.34 -13.53 0.98
C GLN A 66 -0.84 -13.37 -0.47
N SER A 67 -0.14 -12.56 -1.28
CA SER A 67 -0.45 -12.47 -2.72
C SER A 67 -0.35 -13.83 -3.41
N ARG A 68 0.71 -14.60 -3.11
CA ARG A 68 0.94 -15.92 -3.69
C ARG A 68 -0.06 -16.96 -3.20
N ALA A 69 -0.30 -17.00 -1.89
CA ALA A 69 -1.17 -18.01 -1.27
C ALA A 69 -2.61 -17.91 -1.77
N GLN A 70 -3.11 -16.68 -1.98
CA GLN A 70 -4.51 -16.43 -2.30
C GLN A 70 -4.75 -16.08 -3.77
N SER A 71 -3.68 -15.91 -4.55
CA SER A 71 -3.76 -15.37 -5.93
C SER A 71 -4.53 -14.04 -5.98
N GLN A 72 -4.30 -13.18 -4.99
CA GLN A 72 -4.83 -11.82 -4.92
C GLN A 72 -3.72 -10.78 -5.11
N ALA A 73 -4.07 -9.64 -5.70
CA ALA A 73 -3.11 -8.53 -5.79
C ALA A 73 -2.88 -7.91 -4.41
N VAL A 74 -1.64 -7.51 -4.12
CA VAL A 74 -1.32 -6.73 -2.92
C VAL A 74 -0.68 -5.42 -3.36
N VAL A 75 -1.20 -4.30 -2.85
CA VAL A 75 -0.68 -2.95 -3.14
C VAL A 75 -0.20 -2.33 -1.84
N MET A 76 1.11 -2.10 -1.75
CA MET A 76 1.72 -1.46 -0.58
C MET A 76 2.15 -0.03 -0.87
N LEU A 77 1.69 0.92 -0.06
CA LEU A 77 2.20 2.29 -0.04
C LEU A 77 3.36 2.41 0.94
N LEU A 78 4.53 2.82 0.43
CA LEU A 78 5.77 2.85 1.19
C LEU A 78 6.57 4.14 0.95
N PRO A 79 7.47 4.52 1.89
CA PRO A 79 8.38 5.63 1.66
C PRO A 79 9.40 5.29 0.57
N ALA A 80 9.77 6.26 -0.26
CA ALA A 80 10.79 6.07 -1.30
C ALA A 80 12.20 6.03 -0.70
N ASP A 81 12.59 4.88 -0.15
CA ASP A 81 13.85 4.68 0.58
C ASP A 81 14.66 3.50 0.05
N ILE A 82 15.29 3.73 -1.10
CA ILE A 82 15.97 2.70 -1.90
C ILE A 82 17.19 2.06 -1.21
N SER A 83 17.70 2.66 -0.14
CA SER A 83 18.90 2.20 0.57
C SER A 83 18.64 1.14 1.64
N THR A 84 17.39 0.71 1.82
CA THR A 84 16.97 -0.19 2.91
C THR A 84 16.89 -1.64 2.47
N GLY A 85 17.08 -2.57 3.42
CA GLY A 85 16.96 -4.01 3.15
C GLY A 85 15.55 -4.43 2.72
N TRP A 86 14.51 -3.83 3.30
CA TRP A 86 13.12 -4.10 2.91
C TRP A 86 12.85 -3.66 1.47
N PHE A 87 13.48 -2.58 0.98
CA PHE A 87 13.31 -2.13 -0.39
C PHE A 87 13.88 -3.14 -1.38
N ILE A 88 15.06 -3.68 -1.08
CA ILE A 88 15.70 -4.74 -1.89
C ILE A 88 14.80 -5.98 -1.90
N SER A 89 14.27 -6.37 -0.74
CA SER A 89 13.38 -7.53 -0.60
C SER A 89 12.07 -7.35 -1.38
N ALA A 90 11.51 -6.13 -1.38
CA ALA A 90 10.34 -5.78 -2.17
C ALA A 90 10.63 -5.81 -3.67
N MET A 91 11.77 -5.25 -4.12
CA MET A 91 12.19 -5.32 -5.53
C MET A 91 12.33 -6.75 -6.06
N GLN A 92 12.80 -7.68 -5.21
CA GLN A 92 12.98 -9.08 -5.59
C GLN A 92 11.68 -9.86 -5.68
N SER A 93 10.65 -9.46 -4.93
CA SER A 93 9.42 -10.23 -4.79
C SER A 93 8.21 -9.62 -5.50
N ALA A 94 8.16 -8.29 -5.63
CA ALA A 94 7.06 -7.56 -6.24
C ALA A 94 7.16 -7.58 -7.77
N ASP A 95 5.99 -7.49 -8.41
CA ASP A 95 5.86 -7.54 -9.86
C ASP A 95 5.93 -6.16 -10.52
N GLU A 96 5.58 -5.11 -9.77
CA GLU A 96 5.66 -3.71 -10.21
C GLU A 96 6.14 -2.82 -9.07
N LEU A 97 7.15 -1.98 -9.36
CA LEU A 97 7.47 -0.79 -8.58
C LEU A 97 6.90 0.42 -9.31
N ARG A 98 5.97 1.14 -8.68
CA ARG A 98 5.38 2.36 -9.24
C ARG A 98 5.79 3.57 -8.42
N LEU A 99 6.62 4.44 -9.00
CA LEU A 99 7.07 5.67 -8.35
C LEU A 99 5.99 6.75 -8.43
N ILE A 100 5.66 7.38 -7.30
CA ILE A 100 4.75 8.52 -7.26
C ILE A 100 5.56 9.80 -7.47
N THR A 101 5.31 10.50 -8.58
CA THR A 101 6.04 11.72 -8.98
C THR A 101 5.19 12.97 -8.80
N GLY A 102 5.79 14.16 -8.91
CA GLY A 102 5.05 15.43 -8.89
C GLY A 102 4.53 15.88 -7.52
N GLY A 103 5.03 15.31 -6.41
CA GLY A 103 4.72 15.78 -5.06
C GLY A 103 5.00 14.75 -3.97
N ARG A 104 4.59 15.07 -2.74
CA ARG A 104 4.64 14.15 -1.58
C ARG A 104 3.23 13.82 -1.12
N VAL A 105 3.00 12.55 -0.79
CA VAL A 105 1.76 12.12 -0.16
C VAL A 105 1.67 12.73 1.23
N GLN A 106 0.57 13.41 1.52
CA GLN A 106 0.30 13.96 2.84
C GLN A 106 -0.55 12.97 3.63
N PHE A 107 0.00 12.48 4.75
CA PHE A 107 -0.73 11.61 5.67
C PHE A 107 -1.59 12.43 6.62
N VAL A 108 -2.81 11.97 6.86
CA VAL A 108 -3.68 12.53 7.90
C VAL A 108 -3.21 11.98 9.25
N PRO A 109 -3.03 12.82 10.29
CA PRO A 109 -2.61 12.33 11.59
C PRO A 109 -3.66 11.40 12.22
N ALA A 110 -3.22 10.29 12.81
CA ALA A 110 -4.08 9.41 13.62
C ALA A 110 -4.38 10.00 15.02
N SER A 111 -3.65 11.03 15.47
CA SER A 111 -3.83 11.67 16.78
C SER A 111 -3.69 13.19 16.69
N ILE A 112 -4.59 13.93 17.35
CA ILE A 112 -4.61 15.41 17.41
C ILE A 112 -3.44 15.97 18.27
N THR A 113 -2.83 15.16 19.15
CA THR A 113 -1.98 15.63 20.25
C THR A 113 -0.47 15.37 20.10
N GLY A 114 0.00 14.80 18.99
CA GLY A 114 1.42 14.44 18.80
C GLY A 114 2.22 15.44 17.95
N LYS A 115 3.45 15.77 18.38
CA LYS A 115 4.39 16.56 17.56
C LYS A 115 4.75 15.82 16.27
N ARG A 116 4.66 16.58 15.18
CA ARG A 116 4.83 16.19 13.77
C ARG A 116 6.24 15.65 13.49
N LYS A 117 6.38 14.36 13.17
CA LYS A 117 7.54 13.85 12.41
C LYS A 117 7.11 13.69 10.95
N SER A 118 7.17 14.79 10.20
CA SER A 118 6.90 14.74 8.76
C SER A 118 7.98 13.89 8.09
N ASN A 119 7.60 12.78 7.46
CA ASN A 119 8.54 12.04 6.62
C ASN A 119 8.91 12.90 5.40
N PRO A 120 10.18 13.29 5.20
CA PRO A 120 10.57 14.13 4.07
C PRO A 120 10.67 13.34 2.75
N LYS A 121 10.55 12.01 2.80
CA LYS A 121 10.74 11.15 1.64
C LYS A 121 9.54 11.20 0.69
N GLY A 122 9.79 10.90 -0.59
CA GLY A 122 8.74 10.62 -1.55
C GLY A 122 7.98 9.34 -1.18
N SER A 123 7.02 8.97 -2.01
CA SER A 123 6.25 7.72 -1.85
C SER A 123 6.32 6.89 -3.12
N LEU A 124 6.19 5.59 -2.95
CA LEU A 124 6.13 4.62 -4.03
C LEU A 124 5.13 3.53 -3.69
N LEU A 125 4.75 2.76 -4.69
CA LEU A 125 3.92 1.58 -4.54
C LEU A 125 4.75 0.36 -4.93
N PHE A 126 4.79 -0.64 -4.05
CA PHE A 126 5.16 -2.00 -4.45
C PHE A 126 3.88 -2.79 -4.65
N ILE A 127 3.79 -3.46 -5.79
CA ILE A 127 2.59 -4.15 -6.23
C ILE A 127 2.96 -5.60 -6.59
N TRP A 128 2.34 -6.54 -5.88
CA TRP A 128 2.34 -7.96 -6.24
C TRP A 128 1.07 -8.22 -7.04
N ARG A 129 1.21 -8.68 -8.28
CA ARG A 129 0.08 -8.98 -9.16
C ARG A 129 0.15 -10.44 -9.64
N PRO A 130 -0.84 -11.25 -9.25
CA PRO A 130 -1.05 -12.54 -9.89
C PRO A 130 -1.21 -12.36 -11.41
N TYR A 131 -0.65 -13.30 -12.18
CA TYR A 131 -0.90 -13.46 -13.61
C TYR A 131 -0.45 -12.32 -14.55
N ILE A 132 0.61 -11.56 -14.21
CA ILE A 132 1.17 -10.56 -15.13
C ILE A 132 2.45 -11.03 -15.85
N THR A 133 2.66 -10.51 -17.05
CA THR A 133 3.92 -10.62 -17.81
C THR A 133 4.07 -9.37 -18.70
N PRO A 134 5.23 -8.69 -18.70
CA PRO A 134 6.43 -8.97 -17.92
C PRO A 134 6.25 -8.68 -16.42
N ARG A 135 7.11 -9.28 -15.58
CA ARG A 135 7.23 -9.01 -14.13
C ARG A 135 8.44 -8.11 -13.85
N HIS A 136 8.51 -7.58 -12.63
CA HIS A 136 9.56 -6.66 -12.16
C HIS A 136 9.67 -5.38 -13.00
N ILE A 137 8.51 -4.82 -13.37
CA ILE A 137 8.46 -3.57 -14.12
C ILE A 137 8.61 -2.36 -13.19
N ILE A 138 9.20 -1.29 -13.70
CA ILE A 138 9.29 -0.01 -13.01
C ILE A 138 8.48 1.00 -13.80
N THR A 139 7.48 1.58 -13.16
CA THR A 139 6.56 2.55 -13.75
C THR A 139 6.53 3.83 -12.91
N THR A 140 5.89 4.87 -13.44
CA THR A 140 5.68 6.12 -12.70
C THR A 140 4.23 6.55 -12.83
N VAL A 141 3.71 7.22 -11.80
CA VAL A 141 2.41 7.89 -11.85
C VAL A 141 2.53 9.23 -11.15
N SER A 142 1.92 10.29 -11.71
CA SER A 142 1.94 11.58 -11.04
C SER A 142 0.92 11.60 -9.88
N LEU A 143 1.29 12.25 -8.78
CA LEU A 143 0.40 12.46 -7.64
C LEU A 143 -0.86 13.24 -8.04
N ALA A 144 -0.72 14.22 -8.93
CA ALA A 144 -1.85 14.98 -9.46
C ALA A 144 -2.84 14.09 -10.21
N GLU A 145 -2.34 13.12 -10.99
CA GLU A 145 -3.19 12.17 -11.72
C GLU A 145 -3.90 11.20 -10.79
N LEU A 146 -3.21 10.64 -9.80
CA LEU A 146 -3.84 9.83 -8.75
C LEU A 146 -4.97 10.60 -8.05
N LYS A 147 -4.72 11.86 -7.68
CA LYS A 147 -5.73 12.72 -7.06
C LYS A 147 -6.91 12.97 -8.00
N ARG A 148 -6.63 13.26 -9.27
CA ARG A 148 -7.67 13.48 -10.29
C ARG A 148 -8.56 12.25 -10.41
N ILE A 149 -7.99 11.05 -10.60
CA ILE A 149 -8.74 9.79 -10.73
C ILE A 149 -9.55 9.50 -9.46
N GLY A 150 -8.92 9.65 -8.29
CA GLY A 150 -9.56 9.37 -7.00
C GLY A 150 -10.75 10.27 -6.67
N ASN A 151 -10.84 11.44 -7.30
CA ASN A 151 -11.91 12.42 -7.13
C ASN A 151 -13.03 12.30 -8.18
N LEU A 152 -12.91 11.40 -9.17
CA LEU A 152 -13.86 11.34 -10.29
C LEU A 152 -15.30 10.92 -9.93
N GLU A 153 -15.59 10.51 -8.68
CA GLU A 153 -16.97 10.24 -8.20
C GLU A 153 -17.16 10.65 -6.73
N ALA A 154 -17.09 11.95 -6.47
CA ALA A 154 -17.77 12.58 -5.34
C ALA A 154 -18.87 13.56 -5.83
N ALA A 155 -19.47 13.24 -6.98
CA ALA A 155 -20.52 14.01 -7.66
C ALA A 155 -21.72 13.13 -7.95
#